data_AF-A0A9D4L3M5-F1
#
_entry.id   AF-A0A9D4L3M5-F1
#
_cell.length_a   1.000
_cell.length_b   1.000
_cell.length_c   1.000
_cell.angle_alpha   90.00
_cell.angle_beta   90.00
_cell.angle_gamma   90.00
#
_symmetry.space_group_name_H-M   'P 1'
#
loop_
_entity.id
_entity.type
_entity.pdbx_description
1 polymer ?
#
loop_
_entity_poly.entity_id
_entity_poly.type
_entity_poly.pdbx_seq_one_letter_code
_entity_poly.pdbx_strand_id
1 'polypeptide(L)'
;MNETFKRVVGVERDLVCIGDEQFKVGWNIYREIYRCMGLSHVVVLVLSEGFANSAFCDQELDIAIQLKKPIVLLLKDRVNIDELSEPIQVLYRTNVRILIEYEHGEYVLKTTWDNVCRSILQMI
;
A
#
# COMPACT_ATOMS: atom_id res chain seq x y z
N MET A 1 -8.09 -15.73 -0.68
CA MET A 1 -7.57 -14.77 0.33
C MET A 1 -8.64 -13.76 0.75
N ASN A 2 -9.30 -13.10 -0.21
CA ASN A 2 -10.31 -12.08 0.04
C ASN A 2 -11.61 -12.62 0.71
N GLU A 3 -12.12 -13.79 0.28
CA GLU A 3 -13.33 -14.40 0.88
C GLU A 3 -13.19 -14.78 2.37
N THR A 4 -12.01 -15.27 2.77
CA THR A 4 -11.73 -15.57 4.19
C THR A 4 -11.78 -14.30 5.03
N PHE A 5 -11.21 -13.20 4.52
CA PHE A 5 -11.19 -11.90 5.19
C PHE A 5 -12.58 -11.30 5.30
N LYS A 6 -13.37 -11.31 4.22
CA LYS A 6 -14.78 -10.88 4.21
C LYS A 6 -15.60 -11.58 5.28
N ARG A 7 -15.48 -12.90 5.38
CA ARG A 7 -16.18 -13.72 6.37
C ARG A 7 -15.77 -13.40 7.81
N VAL A 8 -14.47 -13.17 8.06
CA VAL A 8 -13.96 -12.84 9.40
C VAL A 8 -14.41 -11.45 9.85
N VAL A 9 -14.43 -10.47 8.95
CA VAL A 9 -14.79 -9.09 9.25
C VAL A 9 -16.31 -8.85 9.18
N GLY A 10 -17.06 -9.75 8.56
CA GLY A 10 -18.51 -9.64 8.42
C GLY A 10 -18.94 -8.59 7.39
N VAL A 11 -18.15 -8.40 6.33
CA VAL A 11 -18.47 -7.47 5.24
C VAL A 11 -18.53 -8.18 3.90
N GLU A 12 -19.46 -7.76 3.04
CA GLU A 12 -19.61 -8.32 1.68
C GLU A 12 -18.66 -7.68 0.67
N ARG A 13 -18.09 -6.51 1.00
CA ARG A 13 -17.17 -5.77 0.13
C ARG A 13 -15.73 -6.27 0.24
N ASP A 14 -14.98 -6.12 -0.85
CA ASP A 14 -13.54 -6.30 -0.82
C ASP A 14 -12.89 -5.33 0.18
N LEU A 15 -11.99 -5.85 1.00
CA LEU A 15 -11.28 -5.07 2.02
C LEU A 15 -9.95 -4.52 1.51
N VAL A 16 -9.40 -5.14 0.47
CA VAL A 16 -8.15 -4.76 -0.18
C VAL A 16 -8.45 -4.53 -1.65
N CYS A 17 -7.96 -3.42 -2.19
CA CYS A 17 -8.06 -3.11 -3.61
C CYS A 17 -6.68 -3.28 -4.24
N ILE A 18 -6.58 -4.13 -5.26
CA ILE A 18 -5.39 -4.38 -6.06
C ILE A 18 -5.77 -4.15 -7.52
N GLY A 19 -4.92 -3.46 -8.29
CA GLY A 19 -5.25 -3.08 -9.67
C GLY A 19 -5.70 -4.25 -10.54
N ASP A 20 -5.03 -5.39 -10.42
CA ASP A 20 -5.30 -6.60 -11.20
C ASP A 20 -6.67 -7.24 -10.93
N GLU A 21 -7.29 -6.96 -9.79
CA GLU A 21 -8.58 -7.54 -9.40
C GLU A 21 -9.75 -6.55 -9.55
N GLN A 22 -9.55 -5.27 -9.16
CA GLN A 22 -10.66 -4.30 -9.08
C GLN A 22 -10.71 -3.29 -10.23
N PHE A 23 -9.73 -3.27 -11.15
CA PHE A 23 -9.80 -2.40 -12.31
C PHE A 23 -10.76 -2.98 -13.36
N LYS A 24 -11.64 -2.11 -13.87
CA LYS A 24 -12.57 -2.47 -14.92
C LYS A 24 -11.83 -2.61 -16.25
N VAL A 25 -11.88 -3.81 -16.83
CA VAL A 25 -11.32 -4.09 -18.16
C VAL A 25 -11.92 -3.13 -19.20
N GLY A 26 -11.06 -2.59 -20.07
CA GLY A 26 -11.45 -1.62 -21.11
C GLY A 26 -11.53 -0.16 -20.63
N TRP A 27 -11.29 0.11 -19.34
CA TRP A 27 -11.20 1.48 -18.81
C TRP A 27 -9.75 1.96 -18.77
N ASN A 28 -9.58 3.29 -18.76
CA ASN A 28 -8.27 3.92 -18.62
C ASN A 28 -7.69 3.64 -17.22
N ILE A 29 -6.43 3.20 -17.15
CA ILE A 29 -5.77 2.79 -15.91
C ILE A 29 -5.71 3.92 -14.87
N TYR A 30 -5.42 5.15 -15.27
CA TYR A 30 -5.37 6.31 -14.35
C TYR A 30 -6.73 6.62 -13.73
N ARG A 31 -7.82 6.48 -14.50
CA ARG A 31 -9.17 6.66 -13.97
C ARG A 31 -9.52 5.59 -12.94
N GLU A 32 -9.11 4.35 -13.19
CA GLU A 32 -9.36 3.25 -12.27
C GLU A 32 -8.52 3.35 -10.99
N ILE A 33 -7.25 3.80 -11.09
CA ILE A 33 -6.42 4.15 -9.92
C ILE A 33 -7.12 5.23 -9.09
N TYR A 34 -7.50 6.35 -9.71
CA TYR A 34 -8.15 7.46 -9.01
C TYR A 34 -9.46 7.02 -8.34
N ARG A 35 -10.29 6.24 -9.03
CA ARG A 35 -11.54 5.68 -8.50
C ARG A 35 -11.29 4.76 -7.30
N CYS A 36 -10.41 3.78 -7.46
CA CYS A 36 -10.12 2.78 -6.43
C CYS A 36 -9.49 3.42 -5.19
N MET A 37 -8.54 4.32 -5.38
CA MET A 37 -7.91 5.07 -4.31
C MET A 37 -8.90 6.00 -3.62
N GLY A 38 -9.80 6.64 -4.37
CA GLY A 38 -10.90 7.45 -3.83
C GLY A 38 -11.81 6.67 -2.87
N LEU A 39 -12.12 5.42 -3.21
CA LEU A 39 -12.93 4.50 -2.38
C LEU A 39 -12.15 3.88 -1.21
N SER A 40 -10.82 3.91 -1.25
CA SER A 40 -9.95 3.35 -0.22
C SER A 40 -9.75 4.32 0.95
N HIS A 41 -9.67 3.81 2.18
CA HIS A 41 -9.41 4.66 3.35
C HIS A 41 -7.93 4.94 3.57
N VAL A 42 -7.09 3.93 3.33
CA VAL A 42 -5.64 3.99 3.49
C VAL A 42 -4.99 3.42 2.23
N VAL A 43 -3.85 3.98 1.86
CA VAL A 43 -3.00 3.48 0.77
C VAL A 43 -1.81 2.77 1.40
N VAL A 44 -1.57 1.51 1.00
CA VAL A 44 -0.38 0.76 1.38
C VAL A 44 0.59 0.78 0.21
N LEU A 45 1.73 1.46 0.38
CA LEU A 45 2.78 1.54 -0.61
C LEU A 45 3.80 0.43 -0.35
N VAL A 46 3.95 -0.52 -1.27
CA VAL A 46 4.91 -1.62 -1.13
C VAL A 46 6.24 -1.20 -1.73
N LEU A 47 7.16 -0.77 -0.87
CA LEU A 47 8.52 -0.37 -1.28
C LEU A 47 9.38 -1.62 -1.47
N SER A 48 9.87 -1.82 -2.69
CA SER A 48 10.84 -2.84 -3.07
C SER A 48 11.86 -2.25 -4.05
N GLU A 49 12.98 -2.95 -4.30
CA GLU A 49 13.97 -2.50 -5.30
C GLU A 49 13.36 -2.30 -6.71
N GLY A 50 12.39 -3.14 -7.10
CA GLY A 50 11.68 -2.98 -8.37
C GLY A 50 10.74 -1.77 -8.39
N PHE A 51 10.18 -1.42 -7.22
CA PHE A 51 9.28 -0.28 -7.08
C PHE A 51 10.03 1.06 -7.20
N ALA A 52 11.22 1.15 -6.59
CA ALA A 52 12.11 2.31 -6.61
C ALA A 52 12.45 2.83 -8.02
N ASN A 53 12.44 1.93 -9.01
CA ASN A 53 12.89 2.22 -10.37
C ASN A 53 11.73 2.43 -11.37
N SER A 54 10.47 2.45 -10.90
CA SER A 54 9.30 2.52 -11.78
C SER A 54 8.72 3.93 -11.86
N ALA A 55 8.59 4.48 -13.08
CA ALA A 55 7.97 5.79 -13.32
C ALA A 55 6.47 5.85 -12.94
N PHE A 56 5.84 4.69 -12.79
CA PHE A 56 4.42 4.57 -12.43
C PHE A 56 4.19 4.85 -10.93
N CYS A 57 5.22 4.65 -10.09
CA CYS A 57 5.16 4.88 -8.65
C CYS A 57 4.85 6.34 -8.31
N ASP A 58 5.56 7.29 -8.92
CA ASP A 58 5.41 8.71 -8.59
C ASP A 58 3.99 9.21 -8.92
N GLN A 59 3.37 8.69 -9.98
CA GLN A 59 2.02 9.07 -10.38
C GLN A 59 0.94 8.57 -9.40
N GLU A 60 1.05 7.32 -8.94
CA GLU A 60 0.13 6.79 -7.91
C GLU A 60 0.29 7.53 -6.60
N LEU A 61 1.52 7.88 -6.25
CA LEU A 61 1.81 8.66 -5.06
C LEU A 61 1.21 10.06 -5.14
N ASP A 62 1.36 10.75 -6.26
CA ASP A 62 0.76 12.07 -6.48
C ASP A 62 -0.77 12.04 -6.30
N ILE A 63 -1.44 11.01 -6.83
CA ILE A 63 -2.88 10.82 -6.65
C ILE A 63 -3.23 10.63 -5.17
N ALA A 64 -2.44 9.83 -4.42
CA ALA A 64 -2.67 9.61 -3.00
C ALA A 64 -2.54 10.89 -2.17
N ILE A 65 -1.52 11.70 -2.49
CA ILE A 65 -1.29 13.01 -1.87
C ILE A 65 -2.44 13.97 -2.20
N GLN A 66 -2.86 14.05 -3.47
CA GLN A 66 -3.98 14.90 -3.90
C GLN A 66 -5.29 14.53 -3.20
N LEU A 67 -5.54 13.23 -3.05
CA LEU A 67 -6.70 12.68 -2.35
C LEU A 67 -6.57 12.73 -0.82
N LYS A 68 -5.46 13.25 -0.29
CA LYS A 68 -5.12 13.34 1.14
C LYS A 68 -5.28 11.99 1.85
N LYS A 69 -4.90 10.90 1.17
CA LYS A 69 -5.00 9.56 1.74
C LYS A 69 -3.88 9.34 2.76
N PRO A 70 -4.18 8.77 3.94
CA PRO A 70 -3.13 8.22 4.79
C PRO A 70 -2.35 7.15 4.02
N ILE A 71 -1.01 7.26 4.06
CA ILE A 71 -0.11 6.34 3.37
C ILE A 71 0.67 5.54 4.41
N VAL A 72 0.63 4.21 4.30
CA VAL A 72 1.43 3.27 5.08
C VAL A 72 2.49 2.67 4.16
N LEU A 73 3.74 2.66 4.59
CA LEU A 73 4.83 2.08 3.82
C LEU A 73 5.07 0.64 4.26
N LEU A 74 4.89 -0.32 3.35
CA LEU A 74 5.30 -1.70 3.54
C LEU A 74 6.68 -1.90 2.90
N LEU A 75 7.71 -2.03 3.72
CA LEU A 75 9.10 -2.17 3.28
C LEU A 75 9.40 -3.64 3.02
N LYS A 76 9.51 -3.98 1.73
CA LYS A 76 9.94 -5.29 1.25
C LYS A 76 11.45 -5.28 1.03
N ASP A 77 12.16 -6.05 1.84
CA ASP A 77 13.62 -6.19 1.83
C ASP A 77 14.37 -4.89 2.26
N ARG A 78 15.71 -4.92 2.23
CA ARG A 78 16.55 -3.75 2.59
C ARG A 78 16.58 -2.76 1.41
N VAL A 79 15.57 -1.91 1.32
CA VAL A 79 15.55 -0.82 0.31
C VAL A 79 16.55 0.27 0.71
N ASN A 80 17.43 0.66 -0.21
CA ASN A 80 18.28 1.83 -0.02
C ASN A 80 17.46 3.11 -0.20
N ILE A 81 17.05 3.72 0.90
CA ILE A 81 16.16 4.90 0.89
C ILE A 81 16.80 6.10 0.19
N ASP A 82 18.12 6.23 0.25
CA ASP A 82 18.84 7.36 -0.34
C ASP A 82 18.81 7.32 -1.88
N GLU A 83 18.49 6.17 -2.47
CA GLU A 83 18.32 5.99 -3.93
C GLU A 83 16.88 6.24 -4.41
N LEU A 84 15.93 6.46 -3.50
CA LEU A 84 14.53 6.72 -3.84
C LEU A 84 14.28 8.19 -4.18
N SER A 85 13.17 8.46 -4.89
CA SER A 85 12.73 9.83 -5.19
C SER A 85 12.48 10.63 -3.90
N GLU A 86 12.74 11.95 -3.96
CA GLU A 86 12.59 12.85 -2.79
C GLU A 86 11.22 12.72 -2.09
N PRO A 87 10.08 12.63 -2.80
CA PRO A 87 8.78 12.42 -2.16
C PRO A 87 8.70 11.13 -1.32
N ILE A 88 9.26 10.04 -1.82
CA ILE A 88 9.28 8.75 -1.10
C ILE A 88 10.18 8.83 0.12
N GLN A 89 11.33 9.51 0.02
CA GLN A 89 12.21 9.73 1.17
C GLN A 89 11.52 10.55 2.28
N VAL A 90 10.74 11.57 1.91
CA VAL A 90 9.95 12.35 2.87
C VAL A 90 8.94 11.44 3.57
N LEU A 91 8.16 10.65 2.82
CA LEU A 91 7.20 9.71 3.39
C LEU A 91 7.87 8.69 4.30
N TYR A 92 9.06 8.19 3.94
CA TYR A 92 9.80 7.26 4.77
C TYR A 92 10.13 7.84 6.15
N ARG A 93 10.36 9.15 6.24
CA ARG A 93 10.65 9.84 7.50
C ARG A 93 9.39 10.19 8.30
N THR A 94 8.26 10.43 7.63
CA THR A 94 7.06 10.99 8.27
C THR A 94 5.95 9.99 8.54
N ASN A 95 5.92 8.86 7.81
CA ASN A 95 4.77 7.95 7.80
C ASN A 95 5.04 6.67 8.60
N VAL A 96 3.95 5.97 8.92
CA VAL A 96 4.01 4.63 9.51
C VAL A 96 4.63 3.66 8.51
N ARG A 97 5.49 2.80 9.05
CA ARG A 97 6.25 1.81 8.31
C ARG A 97 5.97 0.43 8.88
N ILE A 98 5.76 -0.54 7.99
CA ILE A 98 5.65 -1.96 8.28
C ILE A 98 6.85 -2.62 7.62
N LEU A 99 7.65 -3.36 8.39
CA LEU A 99 8.78 -4.10 7.86
C LEU A 99 8.38 -5.57 7.66
N ILE A 100 8.68 -6.07 6.46
CA ILE A 100 8.67 -7.50 6.17
C ILE A 100 10.11 -7.94 5.83
N GLU A 101 10.53 -9.05 6.42
CA GLU A 101 11.83 -9.67 6.12
C GLU A 101 11.62 -11.04 5.50
N TYR A 102 12.53 -11.42 4.62
CA TYR A 102 12.56 -12.75 4.04
C TYR A 102 13.35 -13.69 4.95
N GLU A 103 12.65 -14.58 5.64
CA GLU A 103 13.22 -15.55 6.57
C GLU A 103 12.76 -16.96 6.20
N HIS A 104 13.70 -17.91 6.09
CA HIS A 104 13.40 -19.33 5.89
C HIS A 104 12.48 -19.65 4.69
N GLY A 105 12.54 -18.85 3.62
CA GLY A 105 11.74 -19.08 2.42
C GLY A 105 10.42 -18.31 2.36
N GLU A 106 10.06 -17.59 3.43
CA GLU A 106 8.79 -16.86 3.53
C GLU A 106 9.01 -15.41 3.97
N TYR A 107 8.06 -14.53 3.64
CA TYR A 107 8.04 -13.17 4.14
C TYR A 107 7.37 -13.11 5.51
N VAL A 108 8.09 -12.63 6.52
CA VAL A 108 7.63 -12.52 7.90
C VAL A 108 7.51 -11.05 8.30
N LEU A 109 6.36 -10.68 8.87
CA LEU A 109 6.15 -9.36 9.46
C LEU A 109 6.99 -9.21 10.73
N LYS A 110 7.71 -8.09 10.86
CA LYS A 110 8.41 -7.72 12.11
C LYS A 110 7.50 -7.18 13.21
N THR A 111 6.20 -7.21 12.98
CA THR A 111 5.15 -6.81 13.91
C THR A 111 3.94 -7.74 13.74
N THR A 112 2.92 -7.61 14.56
CA THR A 112 1.69 -8.39 14.45
C THR A 112 0.69 -7.69 13.52
N TRP A 113 -0.22 -8.46 12.93
CA TRP A 113 -1.37 -7.89 12.20
C TRP A 113 -2.26 -7.01 13.09
N ASP A 114 -2.40 -7.33 14.38
CA ASP A 114 -3.14 -6.48 15.34
C ASP A 114 -2.50 -5.09 15.45
N ASN A 115 -1.17 -5.01 15.56
CA ASN A 115 -0.46 -3.73 15.56
C ASN A 115 -0.66 -2.97 14.25
N VAL A 116 -0.57 -3.66 13.09
CA VAL A 116 -0.82 -3.06 11.77
C VAL A 116 -2.23 -2.47 11.70
N CYS A 117 -3.25 -3.26 12.07
CA CYS A 117 -4.64 -2.83 12.05
C CYS A 117 -4.87 -1.65 13.00
N ARG A 118 -4.32 -1.67 14.22
CA ARG A 118 -4.43 -0.55 15.16
C ARG A 118 -3.79 0.72 14.62
N SER A 119 -2.61 0.63 14.01
CA SER A 119 -1.95 1.77 13.38
C SER A 119 -2.79 2.34 12.23
N ILE A 120 -3.42 1.49 11.41
CA ILE A 120 -4.34 1.92 10.36
C ILE A 120 -5.57 2.62 10.96
N LEU A 121 -6.17 2.06 12.01
CA LEU A 121 -7.35 2.64 12.66
C LEU A 121 -7.07 3.99 13.33
N GLN A 122 -5.84 4.22 13.79
CA GLN A 122 -5.42 5.52 14.36
C GLN A 122 -5.22 6.61 13.29
N MET A 123 -5.23 6.26 12.00
CA MET A 123 -5.13 7.21 10.89
C MET A 123 -6.50 7.65 10.35
N ILE A 124 -7.59 7.06 10.86
CA ILE A 124 -8.98 7.36 10.50
C ILE A 124 -9.52 8.39 11.49
#